data_AF-A0A661C071-F1
#
_entry.id   AF-A0A661C071-F1
#
_cell.length_a   1.000
_cell.length_b   1.000
_cell.length_c   1.000
_cell.angle_alpha   90.00
_cell.angle_beta   90.00
_cell.angle_gamma   90.00
#
_symmetry.space_group_name_H-M   'P 1'
#
loop_
_entity.id
_entity.type
_entity.pdbx_description
1 polymer ?
#
loop_
_entity_poly.entity_id
_entity_poly.type
_entity_poly.pdbx_seq_one_letter_code
_entity_poly.pdbx_strand_id
1 'polypeptide(L)' 'MKKVKLSMRTLMVGALSIGWLGSANAGVVGSQHDLTSGGAGQTGTAVTDQVCVFCHTPHGSDTNA' A
#
# COMPACT_ATOMS: atom_id res chain seq x y z
N MET A 1 -17.23 -38.56 17.68
CA MET A 1 -16.08 -37.69 18.03
C MET A 1 -15.12 -37.39 16.87
N LYS A 2 -14.70 -38.38 16.06
CA LYS A 2 -13.73 -38.15 14.95
C LYS A 2 -14.22 -37.15 13.89
N LYS A 3 -15.52 -37.16 13.55
CA LYS A 3 -16.13 -36.23 12.58
C LYS A 3 -16.19 -34.77 13.07
N VAL A 4 -16.39 -34.57 14.38
CA VAL A 4 -16.38 -33.24 15.02
C VAL A 4 -14.96 -32.67 15.05
N LYS A 5 -13.96 -33.49 15.37
CA LYS A 5 -12.55 -33.08 15.32
C LYS A 5 -12.07 -32.74 13.90
N LEU A 6 -12.58 -33.45 12.90
CA LEU A 6 -12.27 -33.16 11.50
C LEU A 6 -12.89 -31.83 11.05
N SER A 7 -14.17 -31.60 11.36
CA SER A 7 -14.87 -30.34 11.04
C SER A 7 -14.26 -29.12 11.75
N MET A 8 -13.85 -29.24 13.01
CA MET A 8 -13.18 -28.17 13.76
C MET A 8 -11.84 -27.77 13.11
N ARG A 9 -11.08 -28.74 12.60
CA ARG A 9 -9.81 -28.48 11.90
C ARG A 9 -10.02 -27.76 10.58
N THR A 10 -11.04 -28.13 9.82
CA THR A 10 -11.36 -27.46 8.55
C THR A 10 -11.78 -26.01 8.78
N LEU A 11 -12.54 -25.74 9.86
CA LEU A 11 -12.94 -24.38 10.24
C LEU A 11 -11.75 -23.51 10.66
N MET A 12 -10.81 -24.03 11.46
CA MET A 12 -9.61 -23.26 11.85
C MET A 12 -8.72 -22.91 10.65
N VAL A 13 -8.53 -23.84 9.71
CA VAL A 13 -7.72 -23.57 8.50
C VAL A 13 -8.42 -22.55 7.61
N GLY A 14 -9.74 -22.65 7.44
CA GLY A 14 -10.53 -21.67 6.68
C GLY A 14 -10.54 -20.27 7.31
N ALA A 15 -10.59 -20.17 8.64
CA ALA A 15 -10.51 -18.89 9.34
C ALA A 15 -9.13 -18.24 9.21
N LEU A 16 -8.06 -19.04 9.19
CA LEU A 16 -6.69 -18.54 9.06
C LEU A 16 -6.39 -18.01 7.65
N SER A 17 -6.98 -18.58 6.61
CA SER A 17 -6.76 -18.16 5.22
C SER A 17 -7.47 -16.84 4.86
N ILE A 18 -8.53 -16.44 5.57
CA ILE A 18 -9.20 -15.14 5.36
C ILE A 18 -8.33 -13.98 5.88
N GLY A 19 -7.50 -14.22 6.91
CA GLY A 19 -6.60 -13.20 7.47
C GLY A 19 -5.45 -12.77 6.56
N TRP A 20 -5.21 -13.49 5.46
CA TRP A 20 -4.13 -13.20 4.51
C TRP A 20 -4.60 -12.48 3.24
N LEU A 21 -5.87 -12.06 3.17
CA LEU A 21 -6.36 -11.19 2.08
C LEU A 21 -5.82 -9.77 2.29
N GLY A 22 -4.51 -9.60 2.13
CA GLY A 22 -3.86 -8.30 2.11
C GLY A 22 -4.39 -7.47 0.96
N SER A 23 -4.70 -6.20 1.23
CA SER A 23 -5.15 -5.26 0.22
C SER A 23 -4.00 -5.00 -0.77
N ALA A 24 -4.13 -5.43 -2.02
CA ALA A 24 -3.19 -5.03 -3.06
C ALA A 24 -3.42 -3.54 -3.38
N ASN A 25 -2.59 -2.67 -2.81
CA ASN A 25 -2.61 -1.24 -3.06
C ASN A 25 -1.58 -0.92 -4.15
N ALA A 26 -2.06 -0.49 -5.33
CA ALA A 26 -1.22 -0.03 -6.44
C ALA A 26 -1.03 1.50 -6.47
N GLY A 27 -1.40 2.18 -5.39
CA GLY A 27 -1.24 3.62 -5.23
C GLY A 27 0.22 4.00 -4.99
N VAL A 28 0.58 5.19 -5.45
CA VAL A 28 1.92 5.76 -5.21
C VAL A 28 1.99 6.37 -3.81
N VAL A 29 0.93 7.04 -3.34
CA VAL A 29 0.88 7.70 -2.03
C VAL A 29 1.04 6.69 -0.89
N GLY A 30 1.97 6.96 0.02
CA GLY A 30 2.36 6.08 1.13
C GLY A 30 3.19 4.85 0.73
N SER A 31 3.47 4.67 -0.57
CA SER A 31 4.37 3.61 -1.05
C SER A 31 5.83 4.07 -0.97
N GLN A 32 6.77 3.16 -1.24
CA GLN A 32 8.20 3.49 -1.37
C GLN A 32 8.50 4.46 -2.53
N HIS A 33 7.56 4.65 -3.46
CA HIS A 33 7.66 5.60 -4.56
C HIS A 33 7.04 6.97 -4.24
N ASP A 34 6.48 7.14 -3.03
CA ASP A 34 6.03 8.44 -2.56
C ASP A 34 7.23 9.30 -2.15
N LEU A 35 7.68 10.16 -3.06
CA LEU A 35 8.83 11.06 -2.86
C LEU A 35 8.40 12.46 -2.38
N THR A 36 7.13 12.65 -2.00
CA THR A 36 6.62 13.91 -1.42
C THR A 36 7.27 14.23 -0.07
N SER A 37 7.04 15.43 0.46
CA SER A 37 7.66 15.89 1.72
C SER A 37 7.34 15.03 2.94
N GLY A 38 6.19 14.36 2.94
CA GLY A 38 5.76 13.40 3.96
C GLY A 38 5.71 11.95 3.48
N GLY A 39 6.22 11.66 2.28
CA GLY A 39 6.16 10.36 1.65
C GLY A 39 7.05 9.31 2.33
N ALA A 40 6.75 8.03 2.08
CA ALA A 40 7.50 6.91 2.64
C ALA A 40 8.82 6.60 1.89
N GLY A 41 9.14 7.35 0.84
CA GLY A 41 10.37 7.21 0.07
C GLY A 41 11.62 7.70 0.82
N GLN A 42 12.70 6.94 0.72
CA GLN A 42 13.94 7.18 1.49
C GLN A 42 14.70 8.46 1.08
N THR A 43 14.51 8.94 -0.15
CA THR A 43 15.13 10.17 -0.68
C THR A 43 14.07 11.08 -1.29
N GLY A 44 13.01 11.35 -0.52
CA GLY A 44 11.98 12.31 -0.90
C GLY A 44 12.48 13.76 -0.91
N THR A 45 11.67 14.68 -1.42
CA THR A 45 11.95 16.12 -1.44
C THR A 45 11.13 16.84 -0.38
N ALA A 46 11.72 17.82 0.31
CA ALA A 46 10.98 18.70 1.23
C ALA A 46 10.24 19.84 0.52
N VAL A 47 10.32 19.91 -0.81
CA VAL A 47 9.89 21.07 -1.58
C VAL A 47 8.42 20.94 -1.99
N THR A 48 7.91 19.74 -2.30
CA THR A 48 6.55 19.60 -2.83
C THR A 48 5.81 18.35 -2.35
N ASP A 49 4.48 18.48 -2.30
CA ASP A 49 3.54 17.40 -1.96
C ASP A 49 2.82 16.82 -3.20
N GLN A 50 3.17 17.28 -4.40
CA GLN A 50 2.54 16.81 -5.63
C GLN A 50 3.18 15.51 -6.14
N VAL A 51 2.66 14.35 -5.70
CA VAL A 51 3.21 13.02 -6.06
C VAL A 51 3.33 12.76 -7.57
N CYS A 52 2.48 13.39 -8.39
CA CYS A 52 2.48 13.19 -9.85
C CYS A 52 3.73 13.74 -10.54
N VAL A 53 4.41 14.74 -9.99
CA VAL A 53 5.58 15.38 -10.63
C VAL A 53 6.83 14.50 -10.62
N PHE A 54 6.83 13.44 -9.81
CA PHE A 54 7.92 12.45 -9.78
C PHE A 54 7.82 11.43 -10.91
N CYS A 55 6.64 11.24 -11.49
CA CYS A 55 6.41 10.26 -12.56
C CYS A 55 6.07 10.92 -13.90
N HIS A 56 5.52 12.13 -13.87
CA HIS A 56 5.12 12.88 -15.04
C HIS A 56 5.83 14.23 -15.07
N THR A 57 6.21 14.67 -16.27
CA THR A 57 6.73 16.01 -16.50
C THR A 57 5.57 16.97 -16.76
N PRO A 58 5.24 17.90 -15.86
CA PRO A 58 4.07 18.76 -16.04
C PRO A 58 4.36 19.91 -17.01
N HIS A 59 3.45 20.18 -17.93
CA HIS A 59 3.50 21.41 -18.73
C HIS A 59 2.88 22.55 -17.92
N GLY A 60 3.72 23.36 -17.27
CA GLY A 60 3.28 24.44 -16.38
C GLY A 60 3.10 23.99 -14.94
N SER A 61 4.03 23.19 -14.39
CA SER A 61 4.03 22.96 -12.94
C SER A 61 4.16 24.28 -12.22
N ASP A 62 3.39 24.45 -11.15
CA ASP A 62 3.58 25.56 -10.24
C ASP A 62 5.02 25.51 -9.70
N THR A 63 5.81 26.56 -9.97
CA THR A 63 7.21 26.65 -9.52
C THR A 63 7.31 27.03 -8.04
N ASN A 64 6.17 27.28 -7.37
CA ASN A 64 6.08 27.60 -5.95
C ASN A 64 5.45 26.46 -5.13
N ALA A 65 5.23 25.29 -5.73
CA ALA A 65 4.66 24.11 -5.08
C ALA A 65 5.66 23.30 -4.27
#